data_AF-F9EP05-F1
#
_entry.id   AF-F9EP05-F1
#
_cell.length_a   1.000
_cell.length_b   1.000
_cell.length_c   1.000
_cell.angle_alpha   90.00
_cell.angle_beta   90.00
_cell.angle_gamma   90.00
#
_symmetry.space_group_name_H-M   'P 1'
#
loop_
_entity.id
_entity.type
_entity.pdbx_description
1 polymer ?
#
loop_
_entity_poly.entity_id
_entity_poly.type
_entity_poly.pdbx_seq_one_letter_code
_entity_poly.pdbx_strand_id
1 'polypeptide(L)'
;MNNWNDVFSANLGKMMAIQIACGEFVVKNRNWNVDFDKGIITFGDDEYPLQFLGSEANSSNTWLWAWENINGFDDKIISLARSIKEKGKK
;
A
#
# COMPACT_ATOMS: atom_id res chain seq x y z
N MET A 1 20.58 18.50 -4.08
CA MET A 1 19.30 17.77 -4.06
C MET A 1 19.60 16.35 -4.49
N ASN A 2 19.33 15.36 -3.64
CA ASN A 2 19.28 13.98 -4.11
C ASN A 2 18.07 13.91 -5.04
N ASN A 3 18.30 13.55 -6.30
CA ASN A 3 17.22 13.41 -7.26
C ASN A 3 16.42 12.14 -6.92
N TRP A 4 15.25 11.96 -7.55
CA TRP A 4 14.42 10.77 -7.32
C TRP A 4 15.18 9.46 -7.56
N ASN A 5 16.07 9.41 -8.56
CA ASN A 5 16.86 8.21 -8.86
C ASN A 5 17.83 7.85 -7.74
N ASP A 6 18.40 8.83 -7.04
CA ASP A 6 19.33 8.58 -5.92
C ASP A 6 18.60 7.91 -4.75
N VAL A 7 17.42 8.43 -4.40
CA VAL A 7 16.57 7.84 -3.34
C VAL A 7 16.04 6.49 -3.77
N PHE A 8 15.58 6.36 -5.01
CA PHE A 8 15.07 5.10 -5.53
C PHE A 8 16.16 4.02 -5.52
N SER A 9 17.33 4.31 -6.10
CA SER A 9 18.44 3.36 -6.18
C SER A 9 18.94 2.92 -4.80
N ALA A 10 19.01 3.84 -3.83
CA ALA A 10 19.43 3.53 -2.46
C ALA A 10 18.46 2.62 -1.70
N ASN A 11 17.19 2.57 -2.10
CA ASN A 11 16.14 1.82 -1.41
C ASN A 11 15.61 0.60 -2.18
N LEU A 12 15.81 0.55 -3.50
CA LEU A 12 15.26 -0.46 -4.40
C LEU A 12 15.55 -1.89 -3.93
N GLY A 13 16.81 -2.18 -3.55
CA GLY A 13 17.20 -3.50 -3.09
C GLY A 13 16.46 -3.94 -1.82
N LYS A 14 16.23 -3.02 -0.87
CA LYS A 14 15.47 -3.29 0.36
C LYS A 14 13.99 -3.52 0.06
N MET A 15 13.40 -2.70 -0.82
CA MET A 15 12.00 -2.85 -1.23
C MET A 15 11.76 -4.21 -1.88
N MET A 16 12.62 -4.60 -2.82
CA MET A 16 12.53 -5.92 -3.47
C MET A 16 12.69 -7.05 -2.46
N ALA A 17 13.68 -6.98 -1.56
CA ALA A 17 13.87 -8.01 -0.55
C ALA A 17 12.64 -8.18 0.36
N ILE A 18 12.02 -7.07 0.78
CA ILE A 18 10.80 -7.10 1.59
C ILE A 18 9.62 -7.66 0.80
N GLN A 19 9.45 -7.27 -0.46
CA GLN A 19 8.36 -7.76 -1.31
C GLN A 19 8.48 -9.27 -1.58
N ILE A 20 9.69 -9.75 -1.88
CA ILE A 20 9.97 -11.18 -2.06
C ILE A 20 9.70 -11.94 -0.76
N ALA A 21 10.23 -11.47 0.37
CA ALA A 21 10.00 -12.10 1.66
C ALA A 21 8.51 -12.11 2.06
N CYS A 22 7.76 -11.05 1.75
CA CYS A 22 6.31 -11.03 1.95
C CYS A 22 5.64 -12.14 1.12
N GLY A 23 6.02 -12.28 -0.15
CA GLY A 23 5.56 -13.36 -1.02
C GLY A 23 5.88 -14.75 -0.45
N GLU A 24 7.12 -14.97 0.01
CA GLU A 24 7.58 -16.28 0.47
C GLU A 24 7.06 -16.67 1.86
N PHE A 25 6.94 -15.72 2.78
CA PHE A 25 6.66 -16.01 4.20
C PHE A 25 5.27 -15.61 4.64
N VAL A 26 4.67 -14.58 4.03
CA VAL A 26 3.33 -14.07 4.40
C VAL A 26 2.28 -14.56 3.41
N VAL A 27 2.44 -14.32 2.11
CA VAL A 27 1.42 -14.70 1.12
C VAL A 27 1.48 -16.22 0.84
N LYS A 28 2.68 -16.74 0.59
CA LYS A 28 2.93 -18.12 0.15
C LYS A 28 2.09 -18.45 -1.10
N ASN A 29 1.29 -19.51 -1.02
CA ASN A 29 0.31 -19.90 -2.03
C ASN A 29 -1.11 -19.89 -1.42
N ARG A 30 -1.39 -18.90 -0.58
CA ARG A 30 -2.68 -18.76 0.11
C ARG A 30 -3.56 -17.75 -0.62
N ASN A 31 -4.87 -18.00 -0.59
CA ASN A 31 -5.84 -17.00 -1.01
C ASN A 31 -5.73 -15.75 -0.15
N TRP A 32 -6.04 -14.62 -0.73
CA TRP A 32 -6.07 -13.34 -0.03
C TRP A 32 -7.42 -12.65 -0.25
N ASN A 33 -7.82 -11.85 0.73
CA ASN A 33 -8.98 -10.98 0.62
C ASN A 33 -8.72 -9.66 1.36
N VAL A 34 -9.33 -8.58 0.89
CA VAL A 34 -9.35 -7.31 1.60
C VAL A 34 -10.77 -7.04 2.06
N ASP A 35 -10.94 -6.79 3.36
CA ASP A 35 -12.20 -6.37 3.96
C ASP A 35 -12.04 -4.90 4.39
N PHE A 36 -12.60 -4.00 3.58
CA PHE A 36 -12.54 -2.56 3.82
C PHE A 36 -13.45 -2.11 4.97
N ASP A 37 -14.46 -2.87 5.37
CA ASP A 37 -15.31 -2.49 6.50
C ASP A 37 -14.57 -2.79 7.81
N LYS A 38 -13.95 -3.97 7.89
CA LYS A 38 -13.10 -4.35 9.02
C LYS A 38 -11.76 -3.63 9.02
N GLY A 39 -11.25 -3.24 7.85
CA GLY A 39 -9.93 -2.62 7.70
C GLY A 39 -8.81 -3.65 7.85
N ILE A 40 -9.00 -4.84 7.26
CA ILE A 40 -8.02 -5.94 7.31
C ILE A 40 -7.73 -6.49 5.92
N ILE A 41 -6.54 -7.08 5.80
CA ILE A 41 -6.17 -7.97 4.70
C ILE A 41 -5.92 -9.37 5.28
N THR A 42 -6.41 -10.39 4.59
CA THR A 42 -6.25 -11.79 5.01
C THR A 42 -5.37 -12.56 4.04
N PHE A 43 -4.59 -13.51 4.57
CA PHE A 43 -3.82 -14.49 3.80
C PHE A 43 -4.08 -15.89 4.38
N GLY A 44 -5.02 -16.64 3.79
CA GLY A 44 -5.61 -17.81 4.45
C GLY A 44 -6.33 -17.38 5.73
N ASP A 45 -5.97 -17.97 6.86
CA ASP A 45 -6.57 -17.67 8.18
C ASP A 45 -5.86 -16.53 8.94
N ASP A 46 -4.75 -16.01 8.40
CA ASP A 46 -4.01 -14.91 9.04
C ASP A 46 -4.63 -13.56 8.66
N GLU A 47 -4.89 -12.72 9.67
CA GLU A 47 -5.42 -11.36 9.50
C GLU A 47 -4.36 -10.30 9.85
N TYR A 48 -4.28 -9.25 9.03
CA TYR A 48 -3.38 -8.12 9.23
C TYR A 48 -4.13 -6.79 9.07
N PRO A 49 -3.76 -5.71 9.78
CA PRO A 49 -4.33 -4.39 9.56
C PRO A 49 -4.08 -3.90 8.13
N LEU A 50 -5.13 -3.40 7.48
CA LEU A 50 -5.04 -2.83 6.14
C LEU A 50 -4.44 -1.43 6.17
N GLN A 51 -3.47 -1.17 5.29
CA GLN A 51 -2.92 0.16 5.03
C GLN A 51 -3.12 0.49 3.54
N PHE A 52 -4.17 1.23 3.23
CA PHE A 52 -4.56 1.51 1.83
C PHE A 52 -3.97 2.84 1.34
N LEU A 53 -3.15 2.78 0.30
CA LEU A 53 -2.50 3.96 -0.30
C LEU A 53 -3.28 4.56 -1.47
N GLY A 54 -3.98 3.72 -2.23
CA GLY A 54 -4.71 4.09 -3.43
C GLY A 54 -4.93 2.91 -4.35
N SER A 55 -5.59 3.18 -5.47
CA SER A 55 -5.90 2.20 -6.50
C SER A 55 -5.33 2.63 -7.85
N GLU A 56 -4.82 1.65 -8.59
CA GLU A 56 -4.34 1.79 -9.95
C GLU A 56 -5.41 1.27 -10.91
N ALA A 57 -5.57 1.93 -12.05
CA ALA A 57 -6.42 1.47 -13.15
C ALA A 57 -5.57 1.29 -14.41
N ASN A 58 -5.19 0.03 -14.66
CA ASN A 58 -4.31 -0.35 -15.78
C ASN A 58 -4.87 0.05 -17.15
N SER A 59 -6.19 0.02 -17.35
CA SER A 59 -6.81 0.40 -18.64
C SER A 59 -6.67 1.88 -18.98
N SER A 60 -6.62 2.75 -17.97
CA SER A 60 -6.51 4.21 -18.13
C SER A 60 -5.14 4.76 -17.76
N ASN A 61 -4.22 3.93 -17.24
CA ASN A 61 -2.91 4.33 -16.72
C ASN A 61 -3.02 5.46 -15.69
N THR A 62 -4.02 5.36 -14.81
CA THR A 62 -4.32 6.37 -13.77
C THR A 62 -4.14 5.80 -12.38
N TRP A 63 -3.70 6.66 -11.47
CA TRP A 63 -3.65 6.38 -10.04
C TRP A 63 -4.62 7.28 -9.28
N LEU A 64 -5.45 6.70 -8.43
CA LEU A 64 -6.29 7.42 -7.49
C LEU A 64 -5.77 7.19 -6.07
N TRP A 65 -5.36 8.28 -5.43
CA TRP A 65 -4.89 8.24 -4.06
C TRP A 65 -6.03 8.03 -3.06
N ALA A 66 -5.79 7.17 -2.06
CA ALA A 66 -6.77 6.86 -1.03
C ALA A 66 -7.15 8.09 -0.18
N TRP A 67 -6.26 9.09 -0.07
CA TRP A 67 -6.55 10.30 0.68
C TRP A 67 -7.64 11.18 0.06
N GLU A 68 -8.00 10.97 -1.22
CA GLU A 68 -9.16 11.62 -1.84
C GLU A 68 -10.48 11.01 -1.32
N ASN A 69 -10.42 9.78 -0.80
CA ASN A 69 -11.51 9.06 -0.13
C ASN A 69 -12.88 9.12 -0.84
N ILE A 70 -12.91 8.99 -2.16
CA ILE A 70 -14.14 9.08 -2.95
C ILE A 70 -15.19 8.02 -2.58
N ASN A 71 -14.76 6.91 -1.97
CA ASN A 71 -15.60 5.79 -1.57
C ASN A 71 -16.07 5.87 -0.10
N GLY A 72 -15.64 6.88 0.67
CA GLY A 72 -16.08 7.06 2.05
C GLY A 72 -15.54 6.01 3.04
N PHE A 73 -14.32 5.51 2.82
CA PHE A 73 -13.67 4.58 3.74
C PHE A 73 -13.41 5.22 5.12
N ASP A 74 -13.38 4.37 6.14
CA ASP A 74 -13.04 4.74 7.51
C ASP A 74 -11.64 5.37 7.60
N ASP A 75 -11.51 6.38 8.45
CA ASP A 75 -10.26 7.10 8.68
C ASP A 75 -9.09 6.19 9.05
N LYS A 76 -9.33 5.08 9.75
CA LYS A 76 -8.29 4.09 10.10
C LYS A 76 -7.56 3.56 8.86
N ILE A 77 -8.28 3.37 7.75
CA ILE A 77 -7.77 2.78 6.50
C ILE A 77 -6.97 3.79 5.69
N ILE A 78 -7.43 5.04 5.65
CA ILE A 78 -6.84 6.11 4.83
C ILE A 78 -5.83 6.99 5.60
N SER A 79 -5.66 6.76 6.90
CA SER A 79 -4.76 7.51 7.78
C SER A 79 -3.33 7.56 7.25
N LEU A 80 -2.80 6.43 6.77
CA LEU A 80 -1.45 6.36 6.21
C LEU A 80 -1.33 7.20 4.94
N ALA A 81 -2.31 7.12 4.03
CA ALA A 81 -2.32 7.89 2.80
C ALA A 81 -2.28 9.40 3.11
N ARG A 82 -3.12 9.87 4.05
CA ARG A 82 -3.11 11.28 4.49
C ARG A 82 -1.77 11.67 5.10
N SER A 83 -1.18 10.83 5.95
CA SER A 83 0.14 11.06 6.55
C SER A 83 1.24 11.22 5.50
N ILE A 84 1.21 10.41 4.43
CA ILE A 84 2.13 10.52 3.29
C ILE A 84 1.92 11.84 2.53
N LYS A 85 0.67 12.23 2.25
CA LYS A 85 0.34 13.51 1.61
C LYS A 85 0.93 14.69 2.39
N GLU A 86 0.77 14.71 3.70
CA GLU A 86 1.32 15.79 4.54
C GLU A 86 2.85 15.82 4.55
N LYS A 87 3.51 14.66 4.57
CA LYS A 87 4.98 14.60 4.47
C LYS A 87 5.51 15.07 3.11
N GLY A 88 4.73 14.87 2.04
CA GLY A 88 5.08 15.27 0.67
C GLY A 88 4.84 16.75 0.35
N LYS A 89 4.15 17.51 1.21
CA LYS A 89 3.87 18.96 1.02
C LYS A 89 5.05 19.89 1.37
N LYS A 90 6.29 19.42 1.24
CA LYS A 90 7.50 20.20 1.55
C LYS A 90 8.39 20.38 0.34
#